data_AF-A0A3D2A675-F1
#
_entry.id   AF-A0A3D2A675-F1
#
_cell.length_a   1.000
_cell.length_b   1.000
_cell.length_c   1.000
_cell.angle_alpha   90.00
_cell.angle_beta   90.00
_cell.angle_gamma   90.00
#
_symmetry.space_group_name_H-M   'P 1'
#
loop_
_entity.id
_entity.type
_entity.pdbx_description
1 polymer ?
#
loop_
_entity_poly.entity_id
_entity_poly.type
_entity_poly.pdbx_seq_one_letter_code
_entity_poly.pdbx_strand_id
1 'polypeptide(L)'
;MSQVFHLRLATDSLATKAQQLGVSIAALSDIRVSVHADISQTSPFYLQLHYQINMPTPSMAHRLEWPAWQPDKVGFADYLWEETCLECFISAKTPQPSTLAVTKTPYIEINASPDGRYALYQFDDYRHPDTLPPPALMTDLQTRATLDWPTSSVNSSSGINLTHSVDFERYLHIPVTPLPYQRYAVYGTVIEYLHPCVILWVDKTALYFAPSHATPPDFHNRQHWGQFVL
;
A
#
# COMPACT_ATOMS: atom_id res chain seq x y z
N MET A 1 2.41 -11.78 -13.64
CA MET A 1 3.64 -11.00 -13.93
C MET A 1 4.05 -10.39 -12.63
N SER A 2 5.27 -10.63 -12.15
CA SER A 2 5.61 -10.27 -10.78
C SER A 2 6.84 -9.37 -10.63
N GLN A 3 6.78 -8.51 -9.61
CA GLN A 3 7.88 -7.64 -9.20
C GLN A 3 7.90 -7.53 -7.67
N VAL A 4 9.10 -7.54 -7.10
CA VAL A 4 9.31 -7.31 -5.66
C VAL A 4 9.80 -5.89 -5.43
N PHE A 5 9.17 -5.19 -4.50
CA PHE A 5 9.53 -3.84 -4.07
C PHE A 5 10.06 -3.89 -2.65
N HIS A 6 11.30 -3.42 -2.45
CA HIS A 6 11.83 -3.19 -1.10
C HIS A 6 11.57 -1.73 -0.72
N LEU A 7 10.73 -1.52 0.28
CA LEU A 7 10.35 -0.19 0.70
C LEU A 7 11.37 0.37 1.70
N ARG A 8 11.62 1.67 1.61
CA ARG A 8 12.55 2.41 2.45
C ARG A 8 11.77 3.28 3.41
N LEU A 9 12.21 3.40 4.64
CA LEU A 9 11.66 4.35 5.60
C LEU A 9 12.02 5.78 5.18
N ALA A 10 11.04 6.69 5.24
CA ALA A 10 11.27 8.13 5.10
C ALA A 10 12.22 8.64 6.21
N THR A 11 13.23 9.42 5.83
CA THR A 11 14.32 9.81 6.73
C THR A 11 14.27 11.25 7.23
N ASP A 12 13.41 12.09 6.64
CA ASP A 12 13.29 13.53 6.90
C ASP A 12 13.01 13.89 8.38
N SER A 13 12.33 12.99 9.08
CA SER A 13 11.88 13.15 10.47
C SER A 13 12.34 12.00 11.38
N LEU A 14 13.31 11.19 10.92
CA LEU A 14 13.65 9.91 11.55
C LEU A 14 14.20 10.06 12.98
N ALA A 15 15.06 11.05 13.23
CA ALA A 15 15.62 11.29 14.55
C ALA A 15 14.54 11.68 15.57
N THR A 16 13.61 12.56 15.17
CA THR A 16 12.47 13.00 16.00
C THR A 16 11.55 11.81 16.31
N LYS A 17 11.24 10.98 15.32
CA LYS A 17 10.40 9.79 15.50
C LYS A 17 11.08 8.74 16.40
N ALA A 18 12.37 8.52 16.23
CA ALA A 18 13.15 7.63 17.11
C ALA A 18 13.11 8.11 18.57
N GLN A 19 13.27 9.41 18.79
CA GLN A 19 13.17 10.02 20.11
C GLN A 19 11.76 9.87 20.71
N GLN A 20 10.70 10.17 19.95
CA GLN A 20 9.31 10.01 20.38
C GLN A 20 9.00 8.58 20.80
N LEU A 21 9.55 7.61 20.07
CA LEU A 21 9.38 6.19 20.35
C LEU A 21 10.33 5.68 21.44
N GLY A 22 11.32 6.45 21.89
CA GLY A 22 12.33 5.99 22.84
C GLY A 22 13.17 4.84 22.30
N VAL A 23 13.44 4.81 20.99
CA VAL A 23 14.28 3.78 20.33
C VAL A 23 15.46 4.43 19.61
N SER A 24 16.44 3.62 19.19
CA SER A 24 17.53 4.13 18.37
C SER A 24 17.07 4.36 16.93
N ILE A 25 17.76 5.27 16.22
CA ILE A 25 17.57 5.45 14.77
C ILE A 25 17.79 4.14 14.03
N ALA A 26 18.82 3.38 14.43
CA ALA A 26 19.11 2.06 13.86
C ALA A 26 17.92 1.10 13.99
N ALA A 27 17.24 1.07 15.13
CA ALA A 27 16.08 0.22 15.34
C ALA A 27 14.93 0.55 14.37
N LEU A 28 14.69 1.84 14.07
CA LEU A 28 13.71 2.21 13.04
C LEU A 28 14.21 1.88 11.62
N SER A 29 15.49 2.13 11.34
CA SER A 29 16.11 1.81 10.05
C SER A 29 16.21 0.31 9.78
N ASP A 30 16.10 -0.54 10.80
CA ASP A 30 16.16 -2.00 10.68
C ASP A 30 14.80 -2.66 10.43
N ILE A 31 13.71 -1.91 10.47
CA ILE A 31 12.42 -2.38 9.96
C ILE A 31 12.57 -2.66 8.46
N ARG A 32 12.18 -3.85 8.02
CA ARG A 32 12.18 -4.23 6.60
C ARG A 32 10.74 -4.36 6.14
N VAL A 33 10.43 -3.72 5.02
CA VAL A 33 9.13 -3.85 4.36
C VAL A 33 9.37 -4.24 2.91
N SER A 34 8.76 -5.33 2.48
CA SER A 34 8.73 -5.73 1.08
C SER A 34 7.31 -5.96 0.60
N VAL A 35 7.08 -5.65 -0.67
CA VAL A 35 5.79 -5.89 -1.33
C VAL A 35 6.04 -6.67 -2.60
N HIS A 36 5.50 -7.87 -2.67
CA HIS A 36 5.49 -8.66 -3.90
C HIS A 36 4.18 -8.38 -4.64
N ALA A 37 4.29 -7.79 -5.83
CA ALA A 37 3.16 -7.54 -6.70
C ALA A 37 3.12 -8.60 -7.79
N ASP A 38 1.97 -9.23 -8.03
CA ASP A 38 1.70 -10.04 -9.22
C ASP A 38 0.44 -9.55 -9.94
N ILE A 39 0.51 -9.42 -11.26
CA ILE A 39 -0.65 -9.16 -12.11
C ILE A 39 -1.03 -10.43 -12.85
N SER A 40 -2.24 -10.93 -12.59
CA SER A 40 -2.86 -11.99 -13.38
C SER A 40 -3.28 -11.45 -14.75
N GLN A 41 -2.81 -12.12 -15.81
CA GLN A 41 -3.17 -11.79 -17.20
C GLN A 41 -4.41 -12.56 -17.69
N THR A 42 -4.98 -13.45 -16.88
CA THR A 42 -6.23 -14.14 -17.22
C THR A 42 -7.42 -13.33 -16.71
N SER A 43 -8.47 -13.21 -17.53
CA SER A 43 -9.69 -12.50 -17.12
C SER A 43 -10.41 -13.26 -16.00
N PRO A 44 -10.86 -12.59 -14.91
CA PRO A 44 -10.70 -11.16 -14.65
C PRO A 44 -9.27 -10.80 -14.27
N PHE A 45 -8.76 -9.67 -14.76
CA PHE A 45 -7.43 -9.18 -14.39
C PHE A 45 -7.39 -8.82 -12.91
N TYR A 46 -6.43 -9.38 -12.17
CA TYR A 46 -6.20 -9.10 -10.75
C TYR A 46 -4.79 -8.55 -10.53
N LEU A 47 -4.69 -7.58 -9.64
CA LEU A 47 -3.46 -7.22 -8.96
C LEU A 47 -3.46 -7.93 -7.61
N GLN A 48 -2.44 -8.74 -7.38
CA GLN A 48 -2.13 -9.38 -6.11
C GLN A 48 -0.97 -8.61 -5.49
N LEU A 49 -1.11 -8.22 -4.22
CA LEU A 49 -0.08 -7.55 -3.44
C LEU A 49 0.13 -8.35 -2.16
N HIS A 50 1.34 -8.84 -1.95
CA HIS A 50 1.75 -9.49 -0.71
C HIS A 50 2.70 -8.57 0.03
N TYR A 51 2.20 -7.97 1.11
CA TYR A 51 2.97 -7.13 2.01
C TYR A 51 3.63 -8.01 3.07
N GLN A 52 4.93 -7.79 3.30
CA GLN A 52 5.71 -8.45 4.33
C GLN A 52 6.46 -7.39 5.13
N ILE A 53 6.27 -7.41 6.45
CA ILE A 53 6.86 -6.46 7.39
C ILE A 53 7.65 -7.27 8.41
N ASN A 54 8.96 -7.07 8.46
CA ASN A 54 9.83 -7.64 9.48
C ASN A 54 10.17 -6.57 10.50
N MET A 55 9.73 -6.79 11.74
CA MET A 55 10.08 -5.94 12.88
C MET A 55 11.37 -6.47 13.54
N PRO A 56 12.37 -5.61 13.81
CA PRO A 56 13.70 -6.07 14.19
C PRO A 56 13.77 -6.67 15.59
N THR A 57 12.80 -6.37 16.46
CA THR A 57 12.71 -6.98 17.80
C THR A 57 11.25 -7.22 18.21
N PRO A 58 10.99 -8.18 19.12
CA PRO A 58 9.65 -8.39 19.68
C PRO A 58 9.10 -7.17 20.41
N SER A 59 9.98 -6.39 21.05
CA SER A 59 9.59 -5.16 21.75
C SER A 59 9.02 -4.09 20.81
N MET A 60 9.57 -3.97 19.60
CA MET A 60 9.01 -3.08 18.59
C MET A 60 7.77 -3.66 17.94
N ALA A 61 7.74 -4.99 17.71
CA ALA A 61 6.57 -5.67 17.16
C ALA A 61 5.33 -5.49 18.04
N HIS A 62 5.46 -5.55 19.37
CA HIS A 62 4.35 -5.33 20.30
C HIS A 62 3.78 -3.90 20.25
N ARG A 63 4.56 -2.94 19.75
CA ARG A 63 4.16 -1.53 19.65
C ARG A 63 3.52 -1.19 18.30
N LEU A 64 3.61 -2.11 17.34
CA LEU A 64 2.98 -1.96 16.04
C LEU A 64 1.47 -2.11 16.17
N GLU A 65 0.74 -1.10 15.71
CA GLU A 65 -0.71 -1.13 15.59
C GLU A 65 -1.08 -1.99 14.37
N TRP A 66 -1.10 -3.30 14.57
CA TRP A 66 -1.47 -4.28 13.54
C TRP A 66 -2.79 -4.95 13.90
N PRO A 67 -3.94 -4.39 13.47
CA PRO A 67 -5.22 -4.90 13.90
C PRO A 67 -5.45 -6.33 13.42
N ALA A 68 -6.10 -7.13 14.29
CA ALA A 68 -6.45 -8.50 13.96
C ALA A 68 -7.42 -8.53 12.78
N TRP A 69 -7.19 -9.49 11.87
CA TRP A 69 -8.07 -9.80 10.75
C TRP A 69 -9.51 -10.05 11.21
N GLN A 70 -10.48 -9.40 10.57
CA GLN A 70 -11.90 -9.54 10.87
C GLN A 70 -12.67 -9.81 9.56
N PRO A 71 -13.02 -11.07 9.26
CA PRO A 71 -13.74 -11.41 8.03
C PRO A 71 -15.02 -10.58 7.82
N ASP A 72 -15.73 -10.28 8.91
CA ASP A 72 -16.98 -9.52 8.88
C ASP A 72 -16.79 -8.02 8.59
N LYS A 73 -15.54 -7.52 8.66
CA LYS A 73 -15.17 -6.14 8.32
C LYS A 73 -14.65 -5.98 6.90
N VAL A 74 -14.53 -7.07 6.15
CA VAL A 74 -14.04 -7.00 4.76
C VAL A 74 -15.03 -6.19 3.94
N GLY A 75 -14.60 -5.00 3.52
CA GLY A 75 -15.47 -4.05 2.87
C GLY A 75 -14.84 -2.67 2.75
N PHE A 76 -15.53 -1.81 2.02
CA PHE A 76 -15.08 -0.45 1.80
C PHE A 76 -15.12 0.38 3.10
N ALA A 77 -14.08 1.16 3.37
CA ALA A 77 -14.06 2.17 4.43
C ALA A 77 -13.08 3.30 4.10
N ASP A 78 -13.50 4.55 4.29
CA ASP A 78 -12.67 5.73 4.06
C ASP A 78 -11.66 5.97 5.20
N TYR A 79 -10.73 6.92 4.98
CA TYR A 79 -9.78 7.44 5.97
C TYR A 79 -8.77 6.42 6.53
N LEU A 80 -8.52 5.32 5.81
CA LEU A 80 -7.57 4.28 6.26
C LEU A 80 -6.12 4.76 6.43
N TRP A 81 -5.74 5.85 5.76
CA TRP A 81 -4.40 6.46 5.90
C TRP A 81 -4.13 7.06 7.30
N GLU A 82 -5.16 7.18 8.15
CA GLU A 82 -5.04 7.64 9.55
C GLU A 82 -4.63 6.51 10.52
N GLU A 83 -4.48 5.28 10.03
CA GLU A 83 -4.06 4.10 10.78
C GLU A 83 -2.98 3.33 10.00
N THR A 84 -2.56 2.14 10.50
CA THR A 84 -1.65 1.28 9.74
C THR A 84 -2.32 0.91 8.42
N CYS A 85 -1.72 1.36 7.31
CA CYS A 85 -2.31 1.33 5.98
C CYS A 85 -1.32 0.71 4.99
N LEU A 86 -1.80 -0.28 4.24
CA LEU A 86 -1.11 -0.93 3.15
C LEU A 86 -1.63 -0.31 1.85
N GLU A 87 -0.77 0.40 1.14
CA GLU A 87 -1.18 1.26 0.04
C GLU A 87 -0.55 0.83 -1.28
N CYS A 88 -1.22 1.11 -2.39
CA CYS A 88 -0.65 0.95 -3.71
C CYS A 88 -1.22 1.96 -4.69
N PHE A 89 -0.33 2.67 -5.38
CA PHE A 89 -0.71 3.60 -6.43
C PHE A 89 -0.43 3.00 -7.80
N ILE A 90 -1.39 3.14 -8.72
CA ILE A 90 -1.35 2.53 -10.05
C ILE A 90 -1.60 3.58 -11.12
N SER A 91 -0.71 3.66 -12.11
CA SER A 91 -0.93 4.40 -13.35
C SER A 91 -0.72 3.48 -14.53
N ALA A 92 -1.58 3.58 -15.54
CA ALA A 92 -1.45 2.83 -16.78
C ALA A 92 -0.95 3.71 -17.92
N LYS A 93 -0.39 3.08 -18.94
CA LYS A 93 0.02 3.73 -20.18
C LYS A 93 -1.21 4.10 -21.00
N THR A 94 -1.35 5.37 -21.35
CA THR A 94 -2.44 5.84 -22.22
C THR A 94 -2.11 5.58 -23.71
N PRO A 95 -3.02 5.03 -24.53
CA PRO A 95 -2.74 4.68 -25.93
C PRO A 95 -2.42 5.84 -26.88
N GLN A 96 -2.62 7.10 -26.49
CA GLN A 96 -2.42 8.26 -27.36
C GLN A 96 -1.27 9.14 -26.85
N PRO A 97 -0.28 9.50 -27.68
CA PRO A 97 0.61 10.61 -27.37
C PRO A 97 -0.21 11.89 -27.49
N SER A 98 -0.70 12.42 -26.37
CA SER A 98 -1.36 13.73 -26.41
C SER A 98 -0.31 14.78 -26.75
N THR A 99 -0.51 15.47 -27.87
CA THR A 99 0.12 16.77 -28.18
C THR A 99 -0.37 17.89 -27.25
N LEU A 100 -1.17 17.53 -26.24
CA LEU A 100 -1.58 18.33 -25.10
C LEU A 100 -0.71 17.95 -23.90
N ALA A 101 -0.25 18.97 -23.19
CA ALA A 101 0.74 18.95 -22.13
C ALA A 101 0.72 17.70 -21.22
N VAL A 102 1.92 17.30 -20.79
CA VAL A 102 2.31 16.25 -19.82
C VAL A 102 1.56 16.31 -18.46
N THR A 103 0.57 17.18 -18.29
CA THR A 103 0.18 17.71 -16.98
C THR A 103 -1.06 17.08 -16.38
N LYS A 104 -1.67 16.03 -16.95
CA LYS A 104 -2.76 15.29 -16.29
C LYS A 104 -2.67 13.82 -16.61
N THR A 105 -2.16 13.02 -15.68
CA THR A 105 -2.24 11.56 -15.80
C THR A 105 -3.08 11.01 -14.67
N PRO A 106 -4.23 10.40 -14.98
CA PRO A 106 -5.05 9.81 -13.95
C PRO A 106 -4.33 8.63 -13.30
N TYR A 107 -4.67 8.36 -12.05
CA TYR A 107 -4.17 7.21 -11.31
C TYR A 107 -5.17 6.75 -10.26
N ILE A 108 -4.91 5.57 -9.72
CA ILE A 108 -5.69 4.97 -8.65
C ILE A 108 -4.83 4.86 -7.41
N GLU A 109 -5.47 5.04 -6.28
CA GLU A 109 -4.93 4.72 -4.96
C GLU A 109 -5.75 3.57 -4.39
N ILE A 110 -5.06 2.57 -3.88
CA ILE A 110 -5.60 1.46 -3.13
C ILE A 110 -5.10 1.60 -1.71
N ASN A 111 -6.01 1.60 -0.74
CA ASN A 111 -5.69 1.59 0.68
C ASN A 111 -6.30 0.36 1.33
N ALA A 112 -5.55 -0.29 2.21
CA ALA A 112 -6.01 -1.49 2.90
C ALA A 112 -5.53 -1.50 4.35
N SER A 113 -6.44 -1.75 5.28
CA SER A 113 -6.13 -1.98 6.69
C SER A 113 -5.84 -3.47 6.92
N PRO A 114 -4.94 -3.84 7.84
CA PRO A 114 -4.71 -5.24 8.18
C PRO A 114 -5.96 -5.98 8.70
N ASP A 115 -7.03 -5.28 9.09
CA ASP A 115 -8.26 -5.89 9.60
C ASP A 115 -9.27 -6.34 8.54
N GLY A 116 -9.06 -5.99 7.27
CA GLY A 116 -9.96 -6.36 6.16
C GLY A 116 -10.62 -5.19 5.45
N ARG A 117 -10.63 -4.00 6.06
CA ARG A 117 -11.15 -2.79 5.40
C ARG A 117 -10.26 -2.36 4.24
N TYR A 118 -10.86 -1.83 3.19
CA TYR A 118 -10.14 -1.28 2.03
C TYR A 118 -10.82 -0.04 1.46
N ALA A 119 -10.10 0.74 0.66
CA ALA A 119 -10.66 1.79 -0.18
C ALA A 119 -9.93 1.84 -1.52
N LEU A 120 -10.67 2.14 -2.57
CA LEU A 120 -10.11 2.38 -3.90
C LEU A 120 -10.57 3.76 -4.35
N TYR A 121 -9.62 4.65 -4.58
CA TYR A 121 -9.87 6.02 -5.01
C TYR A 121 -9.35 6.26 -6.41
N GLN A 122 -9.98 7.20 -7.11
CA GLN A 122 -9.54 7.66 -8.42
C GLN A 122 -9.13 9.12 -8.39
N PHE A 123 -8.09 9.43 -9.16
CA PHE A 123 -7.60 10.77 -9.34
C PHE A 123 -7.37 11.04 -10.82
N ASP A 124 -7.70 12.26 -11.26
CA ASP A 124 -7.45 12.76 -12.61
C ASP A 124 -6.00 13.24 -12.78
N ASP A 125 -5.39 13.70 -11.68
CA ASP A 125 -4.02 14.21 -11.59
C ASP A 125 -3.60 14.28 -10.10
N TYR A 126 -2.41 14.79 -9.80
CA TYR A 126 -1.90 14.98 -8.44
C TYR A 126 -2.97 15.56 -7.49
N ARG A 127 -3.43 14.70 -6.54
CA ARG A 127 -4.51 14.96 -5.58
C ARG A 127 -5.77 15.64 -6.15
N HIS A 128 -6.09 15.39 -7.42
CA HIS A 128 -7.26 15.96 -8.08
C HIS A 128 -8.29 14.87 -8.43
N PRO A 129 -9.59 15.05 -8.11
CA PRO A 129 -10.18 16.20 -7.43
C PRO A 129 -9.73 16.28 -5.95
N ASP A 130 -9.60 17.51 -5.46
CA ASP A 130 -9.21 17.81 -4.08
C ASP A 130 -10.45 17.77 -3.17
N THR A 131 -10.97 16.56 -2.96
CA THR A 131 -12.15 16.29 -2.12
C THR A 131 -11.79 15.26 -1.06
N LEU A 132 -12.38 15.39 0.13
CA LEU A 132 -12.22 14.46 1.25
C LEU A 132 -13.58 13.88 1.68
N PRO A 133 -13.77 12.54 1.69
CA PRO A 133 -12.83 11.54 1.18
C PRO A 133 -12.63 11.68 -0.35
N PRO A 134 -11.52 11.18 -0.92
CA PRO A 134 -11.33 11.15 -2.35
C PRO A 134 -12.46 10.38 -3.05
N PRO A 135 -12.74 10.62 -4.33
CA PRO A 135 -13.81 9.92 -5.03
C PRO A 135 -13.54 8.42 -5.06
N ALA A 136 -14.43 7.65 -4.43
CA ALA A 136 -14.39 6.20 -4.49
C ALA A 136 -14.59 5.72 -5.94
N LEU A 137 -13.68 4.87 -6.40
CA LEU A 137 -13.69 4.28 -7.73
C LEU A 137 -14.75 3.18 -7.87
N MET A 138 -15.08 2.51 -6.76
CA MET A 138 -16.14 1.51 -6.69
C MET A 138 -17.00 1.80 -5.46
N THR A 139 -18.30 2.00 -5.68
CA THR A 139 -19.28 2.27 -4.62
C THR A 139 -20.25 1.10 -4.41
N ASP A 140 -20.16 0.03 -5.21
CA ASP A 140 -20.92 -1.22 -5.02
C ASP A 140 -20.21 -2.12 -4.00
N LEU A 141 -20.45 -1.81 -2.72
CA LEU A 141 -19.85 -2.31 -1.48
C LEU A 141 -19.75 -3.85 -1.27
N GLN A 142 -20.12 -4.72 -2.23
CA GLN A 142 -20.26 -6.16 -1.97
C GLN A 142 -19.34 -7.09 -2.75
N THR A 143 -18.67 -6.63 -3.79
CA THR A 143 -17.84 -7.53 -4.58
C THR A 143 -16.72 -6.73 -5.16
N ARG A 144 -15.47 -7.02 -4.76
CA ARG A 144 -14.37 -7.24 -5.71
C ARG A 144 -13.00 -7.46 -5.06
N ALA A 145 -12.64 -6.75 -3.99
CA ALA A 145 -11.36 -7.01 -3.34
C ALA A 145 -11.47 -8.21 -2.39
N THR A 146 -10.57 -9.19 -2.50
CA THR A 146 -10.35 -10.17 -1.42
C THR A 146 -9.08 -9.79 -0.69
N LEU A 147 -9.20 -9.61 0.62
CA LEU A 147 -8.02 -9.59 1.47
C LEU A 147 -7.93 -10.98 2.07
N ASP A 148 -6.78 -11.61 1.90
CA ASP A 148 -6.54 -12.96 2.37
C ASP A 148 -5.44 -12.95 3.43
N TRP A 149 -5.66 -13.76 4.45
CA TRP A 149 -4.70 -14.03 5.50
C TRP A 149 -4.33 -15.50 5.43
N PRO A 150 -3.06 -15.87 5.15
CA PRO A 150 -2.63 -17.23 5.38
C PRO A 150 -2.78 -17.47 6.87
N THR A 151 -3.64 -18.40 7.25
CA THR A 151 -3.87 -18.81 8.64
C THR A 151 -2.60 -19.33 9.34
N SER A 152 -1.44 -19.37 8.66
CA SER A 152 -0.17 -19.89 9.15
C SER A 152 0.80 -18.86 9.73
N SER A 153 0.59 -17.54 9.60
CA SER A 153 1.51 -16.53 10.14
C SER A 153 1.03 -15.95 11.48
N VAL A 154 1.43 -16.66 12.55
CA VAL A 154 1.68 -16.16 13.92
C VAL A 154 0.62 -15.23 14.52
N ASN A 155 -0.50 -15.82 14.93
CA ASN A 155 -1.20 -15.38 16.15
C ASN A 155 -1.01 -16.45 17.22
N SER A 156 0.20 -16.56 17.76
CA SER A 156 0.45 -17.33 18.97
C SER A 156 1.19 -16.44 19.94
N SER A 157 0.41 -15.72 20.74
CA SER A 157 0.81 -15.02 21.97
C SER A 157 1.27 -15.99 23.07
N SER A 158 2.01 -17.04 22.72
CA SER A 158 2.41 -18.12 23.62
C SER A 158 3.87 -18.51 23.33
N GLY A 159 4.80 -17.81 23.98
CA GLY A 159 6.21 -18.19 24.05
C GLY A 159 7.14 -17.35 23.17
N ILE A 160 7.38 -16.09 23.53
CA ILE A 160 8.34 -15.22 22.84
C ILE A 160 9.76 -15.66 23.18
N ASN A 161 10.46 -16.29 22.23
CA ASN A 161 11.92 -16.26 22.19
C ASN A 161 12.34 -14.82 21.84
N LEU A 162 12.92 -14.11 22.80
CA LEU A 162 13.24 -12.67 22.73
C LEU A 162 14.38 -12.30 21.76
N THR A 163 14.84 -13.23 20.92
CA THR A 163 16.05 -13.09 20.07
C THR A 163 15.77 -12.99 18.57
N HIS A 164 14.51 -13.05 18.14
CA HIS A 164 14.19 -13.11 16.71
C HIS A 164 13.32 -11.93 16.26
N SER A 165 13.46 -11.57 14.99
CA SER A 165 12.56 -10.64 14.32
C SER A 165 11.14 -11.23 14.23
N VAL A 166 10.14 -10.35 14.11
CA VAL A 166 8.72 -10.74 14.05
C VAL A 166 8.17 -10.33 12.70
N ASP A 167 7.59 -11.28 11.99
CA ASP A 167 7.02 -11.09 10.65
C ASP A 167 5.51 -10.86 10.70
N PHE A 168 5.05 -9.85 9.97
CA PHE A 168 3.65 -9.57 9.69
C PHE A 168 3.44 -9.59 8.19
N GLU A 169 2.30 -10.12 7.75
CA GLU A 169 1.99 -10.19 6.32
C GLU A 169 0.56 -9.79 6.01
N ARG A 170 0.26 -9.43 4.76
CA ARG A 170 -1.12 -9.38 4.24
C ARG A 170 -1.12 -9.60 2.74
N TYR A 171 -2.15 -10.29 2.27
CA TYR A 171 -2.42 -10.44 0.85
C TYR A 171 -3.63 -9.59 0.50
N LEU A 172 -3.48 -8.78 -0.53
CA LEU A 172 -4.52 -7.95 -1.09
C LEU A 172 -4.69 -8.34 -2.56
N HIS A 173 -5.87 -8.84 -2.90
CA HIS A 173 -6.26 -9.21 -4.24
C HIS A 173 -7.34 -8.25 -4.70
N ILE A 174 -7.03 -7.42 -5.69
CA ILE A 174 -7.98 -6.44 -6.23
C ILE A 174 -8.14 -6.68 -7.72
N PRO A 175 -9.37 -6.84 -8.22
CA PRO A 175 -9.61 -6.91 -9.64
C PRO A 175 -9.38 -5.52 -10.21
N VAL A 176 -8.50 -5.47 -11.19
CA VAL A 176 -8.23 -4.29 -12.00
C VAL A 176 -9.16 -4.27 -13.23
N THR A 177 -10.33 -4.94 -13.11
CA THR A 177 -11.40 -4.95 -14.13
C THR A 177 -11.82 -3.53 -14.52
N PRO A 178 -12.40 -3.32 -15.72
CA PRO A 178 -12.62 -2.01 -16.32
C PRO A 178 -13.03 -0.94 -15.33
N LEU A 179 -12.07 -0.12 -14.94
CA LEU A 179 -12.29 1.02 -14.08
C LEU A 179 -13.27 1.93 -14.83
N PRO A 180 -14.32 2.46 -14.18
CA PRO A 180 -15.22 3.41 -14.83
C PRO A 180 -14.37 4.53 -15.44
N TYR A 181 -14.76 4.97 -16.64
CA TYR A 181 -13.90 5.60 -17.66
C TYR A 181 -12.99 4.60 -18.40
N GLN A 182 -13.33 4.34 -19.66
CA GLN A 182 -12.64 3.47 -20.64
C GLN A 182 -11.14 3.81 -20.91
N ARG A 183 -10.43 4.46 -19.99
CA ARG A 183 -9.01 4.82 -20.07
C ARG A 183 -8.07 3.72 -19.57
N TYR A 184 -8.56 2.79 -18.75
CA TYR A 184 -7.77 1.66 -18.23
C TYR A 184 -8.24 0.29 -18.75
N ALA A 185 -9.23 0.31 -19.64
CA ALA A 185 -10.07 -0.83 -19.95
C ALA A 185 -10.12 -1.14 -21.45
N VAL A 186 -8.97 -1.09 -22.12
CA VAL A 186 -8.88 -1.63 -23.47
C VAL A 186 -8.03 -2.90 -23.39
N TYR A 187 -8.40 -3.93 -24.15
CA TYR A 187 -7.46 -4.98 -24.55
C TYR A 187 -6.13 -4.30 -24.95
N GLY A 188 -5.10 -4.41 -24.10
CA GLY A 188 -3.81 -3.73 -24.31
C GLY A 188 -3.46 -2.57 -23.35
N THR A 189 -4.27 -2.24 -22.33
CA THR A 189 -3.83 -1.36 -21.24
C THR A 189 -2.74 -2.06 -20.42
N VAL A 190 -1.56 -1.44 -20.33
CA VAL A 190 -0.42 -1.91 -19.56
C VAL A 190 -0.28 -1.03 -18.32
N ILE A 191 -0.27 -1.63 -17.12
CA ILE A 191 0.15 -0.94 -15.89
C ILE A 191 1.58 -0.46 -16.13
N GLU A 192 1.78 0.85 -16.13
CA GLU A 192 3.08 1.47 -16.45
C GLU A 192 3.86 1.78 -15.18
N TYR A 193 3.17 2.22 -14.13
CA TYR A 193 3.76 2.52 -12.84
C TYR A 193 3.00 1.81 -11.74
N LEU A 194 3.76 1.24 -10.82
CA LEU A 194 3.27 0.68 -9.57
C LEU A 194 4.10 1.27 -8.42
N HIS A 195 3.42 1.79 -7.41
CA HIS A 195 4.05 2.40 -6.25
C HIS A 195 3.41 1.87 -4.97
N PRO A 196 3.79 0.66 -4.52
CA PRO A 196 3.33 0.13 -3.25
C PRO A 196 3.96 0.91 -2.10
N CYS A 197 3.13 1.36 -1.17
CA CYS A 197 3.52 2.17 -0.01
C CYS A 197 2.96 1.54 1.27
N VAL A 198 3.53 1.89 2.43
CA VAL A 198 3.01 1.45 3.72
C VAL A 198 3.13 2.59 4.74
N ILE A 199 2.07 2.81 5.49
CA ILE A 199 2.06 3.59 6.72
C ILE A 199 2.02 2.59 7.88
N LEU A 200 3.06 2.55 8.71
CA LEU A 200 3.06 1.76 9.95
C LEU A 200 2.85 2.70 11.14
N TRP A 201 1.82 2.47 11.93
CA TRP A 201 1.64 3.16 13.20
C TRP A 201 2.30 2.36 14.32
N VAL A 202 3.30 2.94 14.96
CA VAL A 202 4.00 2.36 16.12
C VAL A 202 3.78 3.31 17.29
N ASP A 203 3.09 2.88 18.36
CA ASP A 203 2.68 3.74 19.48
C ASP A 203 2.25 5.17 19.05
N LYS A 204 1.25 5.28 18.18
CA LYS A 204 0.75 6.58 17.68
C LYS A 204 1.73 7.40 16.83
N THR A 205 2.86 6.83 16.42
CA THR A 205 3.84 7.47 15.54
C THR A 205 3.79 6.81 14.16
N ALA A 206 3.42 7.57 13.15
CA ALA A 206 3.38 7.09 11.76
C ALA A 206 4.79 7.01 11.15
N LEU A 207 5.12 5.85 10.58
CA LEU A 207 6.33 5.59 9.79
C LEU A 207 5.93 5.34 8.34
N TYR A 208 6.53 6.08 7.40
CA TYR A 208 6.17 6.04 5.98
C TYR A 208 7.21 5.25 5.19
N PHE A 209 6.76 4.23 4.45
CA PHE A 209 7.60 3.36 3.64
C PHE A 209 7.16 3.42 2.18
N ALA A 210 8.12 3.62 1.27
CA ALA A 210 7.91 3.61 -0.18
C ALA A 210 9.21 3.17 -0.88
N PRO A 211 9.17 2.75 -2.16
CA PRO A 211 10.39 2.42 -2.91
C PRO A 211 11.32 3.63 -3.06
N SER A 212 10.73 4.83 -3.16
CA SER A 212 11.38 6.14 -3.24
C SER A 212 10.46 7.19 -2.61
N HIS A 213 11.04 8.25 -2.04
CA HIS A 213 10.32 9.27 -1.28
C HIS A 213 10.55 10.67 -1.84
N ALA A 214 9.49 11.48 -1.85
CA ALA A 214 9.60 12.93 -1.81
C ALA A 214 10.08 13.40 -0.43
N THR A 215 10.41 14.69 -0.28
CA THR A 215 10.75 15.28 1.02
C THR A 215 9.97 16.60 1.18
N PRO A 216 8.94 16.66 2.05
CA PRO A 216 8.45 15.59 2.94
C PRO A 216 7.82 14.40 2.18
N PRO A 217 7.60 13.24 2.84
CA PRO A 217 6.96 12.08 2.23
C PRO A 217 5.60 12.43 1.62
N ASP A 218 5.44 12.09 0.34
CA ASP A 218 4.21 12.31 -0.41
C ASP A 218 4.08 11.19 -1.45
N PHE A 219 3.27 10.18 -1.13
CA PHE A 219 3.10 9.01 -1.99
C PHE A 219 2.39 9.34 -3.32
N HIS A 220 1.66 10.46 -3.40
CA HIS A 220 1.03 10.90 -4.65
C HIS A 220 2.02 11.52 -5.65
N ASN A 221 3.25 11.83 -5.23
CA ASN A 221 4.25 12.41 -6.12
C ASN A 221 4.82 11.37 -7.08
N ARG A 222 4.25 11.34 -8.29
CA ARG A 222 4.58 10.39 -9.37
C ARG A 222 6.04 10.41 -9.82
N GLN A 223 6.81 11.47 -9.54
CA GLN A 223 8.24 11.52 -9.84
C GLN A 223 9.04 10.44 -9.09
N HIS A 224 8.48 9.90 -8.01
CA HIS A 224 9.08 8.85 -7.19
C HIS A 224 8.53 7.45 -7.49
N TRP A 225 7.62 7.32 -8.46
CA TRP A 225 7.03 6.03 -8.79
C TRP A 225 7.95 5.20 -9.67
N GLY A 226 8.02 3.90 -9.38
CA GLY A 226 8.79 2.96 -10.18
C GLY A 226 8.01 2.54 -11.42
N GLN A 227 8.69 2.44 -12.56
CA GLN A 227 8.11 1.75 -13.71
C GLN A 227 7.88 0.29 -13.35
N PHE A 228 6.69 -0.19 -13.66
CA PHE A 228 6.38 -1.62 -13.60
C PHE A 228 6.90 -2.24 -14.89
N VAL A 229 8.08 -2.84 -14.80
CA VAL A 229 8.76 -3.42 -15.96
C VAL A 229 8.10 -4.76 -16.26
N LEU A 230 7.57 -4.90 -17.47
CA LEU A 230 7.07 -6.16 -18.05
C LEU A 230 8.21 -7.18 -18.19
#